data_AF-A0A367Z930-F1
#
_entry.id   AF-A0A367Z930-F1
#
_cell.length_a   1.000
_cell.length_b   1.000
_cell.length_c   1.000
_cell.angle_alpha   90.00
_cell.angle_beta   90.00
_cell.angle_gamma   90.00
#
_symmetry.space_group_name_H-M   'P 1'
#
loop_
_entity.id
_entity.type
_entity.pdbx_description
1 polymer ?
#
loop_
_entity_poly.entity_id
_entity_poly.type
_entity_poly.pdbx_seq_one_letter_code
_entity_poly.pdbx_strand_id
1 'polypeptide(L)'
;MKHFPLFRWFILAVLGDWLVTRTLGRLAIFVPKSPPLLFAYKVLTLGGQFASVFAVVLTYLAWIWLIGKRWKETSRWITLIAALLLGVSLTSLFIAPTPYSLPGFNLLTLLLVGWLGYQIALHIRRPSDWGMLMPAFALSVSTLYLLAQTSRYLFFETESQKAVTFLYHLGEMLVVLSPLAILVSLYHRLPTVSRKLNLWTFLPSATFAALYWFNPSMTGILAIWSIGISLFLPWPLYCLGLWAWVSVLVAARYPYPSLSAALILLAAAGFAPQLSSQTFWGIMALFLLQETLEGWSASQASITALSEQSPALDYSRG
;
A
#
# COMPACT_ATOMS: atom_id res chain seq x y z
N MET A 1 2.30 14.78 3.12
CA MET A 1 3.38 13.78 3.11
C MET A 1 4.47 14.10 2.09
N LYS A 2 4.12 14.55 0.87
CA LYS A 2 5.11 14.85 -0.19
C LYS A 2 6.20 15.90 0.16
N HIS A 3 5.97 16.74 1.16
CA HIS A 3 6.90 17.77 1.62
C HIS A 3 7.81 17.32 2.77
N PHE A 4 7.77 16.05 3.15
CA PHE A 4 8.69 15.51 4.14
C PHE A 4 10.14 15.59 3.59
N PRO A 5 11.10 16.21 4.30
CA PRO A 5 12.45 16.44 3.76
C PRO A 5 13.18 15.16 3.33
N LEU A 6 12.93 14.05 4.02
CA LEU A 6 13.57 12.75 3.75
C LEU A 6 12.66 11.82 2.92
N PHE A 7 11.65 12.35 2.22
CA PHE A 7 10.65 11.55 1.52
C PHE A 7 11.25 10.58 0.50
N ARG A 8 12.24 11.03 -0.30
CA ARG A 8 12.88 10.15 -1.29
C ARG A 8 13.62 8.99 -0.63
N TRP A 9 14.36 9.27 0.44
CA TRP A 9 15.07 8.26 1.22
C TRP A 9 14.11 7.29 1.89
N PHE A 10 12.97 7.78 2.36
CA PHE A 10 11.92 6.94 2.94
C PHE A 10 11.38 5.93 1.91
N ILE A 11 11.00 6.40 0.72
CA ILE A 11 10.50 5.50 -0.34
C ILE A 11 11.58 4.50 -0.78
N LEU A 12 12.84 4.93 -0.92
CA LEU A 12 13.95 4.03 -1.27
C LEU A 12 14.21 2.98 -0.19
N ALA A 13 14.17 3.36 1.09
CA ALA A 13 14.36 2.45 2.21
C ALA A 13 13.24 1.40 2.28
N VAL A 14 11.99 1.83 2.08
CA VAL A 14 10.83 0.92 2.04
C VAL A 14 10.91 -0.04 0.84
N LEU A 15 11.31 0.44 -0.33
CA LEU A 15 11.59 -0.42 -1.49
C LEU A 15 12.71 -1.42 -1.21
N GLY A 16 13.78 -0.96 -0.54
CA GLY A 16 14.88 -1.81 -0.13
C GLY A 16 14.43 -2.91 0.82
N ASP A 17 13.69 -2.58 1.88
CA ASP A 17 13.09 -3.57 2.79
C ASP A 17 12.26 -4.59 2.03
N TRP A 18 11.31 -4.11 1.21
CA TRP A 18 10.38 -4.96 0.51
C TRP A 18 11.08 -5.89 -0.49
N LEU A 19 11.84 -5.34 -1.43
CA LEU A 19 12.45 -6.11 -2.51
C LEU A 19 13.65 -6.93 -2.04
N VAL A 20 14.53 -6.36 -1.20
CA VAL A 20 15.77 -7.03 -0.79
C VAL A 20 15.50 -8.01 0.34
N THR A 21 14.92 -7.53 1.44
CA THR A 21 14.74 -8.35 2.65
C THR A 21 13.62 -9.37 2.46
N ARG A 22 12.45 -8.93 1.98
CA ARG A 22 11.26 -9.78 1.97
C ARG A 22 11.07 -10.61 0.71
N THR A 23 11.58 -10.14 -0.43
CA THR A 23 11.47 -10.88 -1.70
C THR A 23 12.77 -11.64 -2.03
N LEU A 24 13.86 -10.94 -2.34
CA LEU A 24 15.11 -11.56 -2.80
C LEU A 24 15.76 -12.43 -1.71
N GLY A 25 15.78 -11.97 -0.46
CA GLY A 25 16.31 -12.73 0.67
C GLY A 25 15.58 -14.06 0.90
N ARG A 26 14.29 -14.13 0.56
CA ARG A 26 13.49 -15.36 0.65
C ARG A 26 13.70 -16.28 -0.56
N LEU A 27 13.93 -15.70 -1.74
CA LEU A 27 14.28 -16.46 -2.94
C LEU A 27 15.59 -17.22 -2.75
N ALA A 28 16.57 -16.61 -2.07
CA ALA A 28 17.86 -17.21 -1.78
C ALA A 28 17.80 -18.43 -0.83
N ILE A 29 16.67 -18.70 -0.17
CA ILE A 29 16.49 -19.90 0.67
C ILE A 29 16.60 -21.18 -0.16
N PHE A 30 16.10 -21.15 -1.40
CA PHE A 30 16.01 -22.29 -2.30
C PHE A 30 17.29 -22.55 -3.11
N VAL A 31 18.26 -21.65 -3.04
CA VAL A 31 19.50 -21.79 -3.80
C VAL A 31 20.55 -22.52 -2.96
N PRO A 32 21.20 -23.58 -3.49
CA PRO A 32 22.31 -24.24 -2.83
C PRO A 32 23.45 -23.25 -2.54
N LYS A 33 23.89 -23.20 -1.27
CA LYS A 33 24.80 -22.17 -0.76
C LYS A 33 26.26 -22.58 -0.97
N SER A 34 26.72 -22.52 -2.22
CA SER A 34 28.16 -22.58 -2.49
C SER A 34 28.89 -21.42 -1.78
N PRO A 35 30.21 -21.50 -1.50
CA PRO A 35 30.91 -20.45 -0.76
C PRO A 35 30.75 -19.02 -1.35
N PRO A 36 30.81 -18.82 -2.69
CA PRO A 36 30.52 -17.50 -3.28
C PRO A 36 29.08 -17.04 -3.05
N LEU A 37 28.12 -17.97 -3.13
CA LEU A 37 26.70 -17.67 -2.93
C LEU A 37 26.37 -17.35 -1.48
N LEU A 38 27.07 -17.99 -0.54
CA LEU A 38 26.96 -17.71 0.89
C LEU A 38 27.48 -16.29 1.21
N PHE A 39 28.58 -15.86 0.57
CA PHE A 39 29.04 -14.47 0.69
C PHE A 39 28.01 -13.49 0.13
N ALA A 40 27.50 -13.73 -1.07
CA ALA A 40 26.45 -12.89 -1.67
C ALA A 40 25.20 -12.83 -0.78
N TYR A 41 24.78 -13.96 -0.20
CA TYR A 41 23.66 -14.02 0.73
C TYR A 41 23.90 -13.21 2.01
N LYS A 42 25.13 -13.23 2.57
CA LYS A 42 25.48 -12.40 3.73
C LYS A 42 25.40 -10.91 3.39
N VAL A 43 25.92 -10.49 2.24
CA VAL A 43 25.84 -9.09 1.78
C VAL A 43 24.38 -8.67 1.57
N LEU A 44 23.58 -9.52 0.91
CA LEU A 44 22.15 -9.29 0.71
C LEU A 44 21.42 -9.16 2.05
N THR A 45 21.73 -10.01 3.02
CA THR A 45 21.13 -9.99 4.36
C THR A 45 21.48 -8.70 5.11
N LEU A 46 22.76 -8.30 5.10
CA LEU A 46 23.21 -7.06 5.75
C LEU A 46 22.57 -5.82 5.10
N GLY A 47 22.56 -5.76 3.77
CA GLY A 47 21.92 -4.67 3.03
C GLY A 47 20.42 -4.61 3.29
N GLY A 48 19.76 -5.77 3.33
CA GLY A 48 18.34 -5.88 3.69
C GLY A 48 18.04 -5.40 5.11
N GLN A 49 18.80 -5.85 6.11
CA GLN A 49 18.65 -5.40 7.50
C GLN A 49 18.85 -3.89 7.63
N PHE A 50 19.87 -3.34 6.97
CA PHE A 50 20.09 -1.89 6.95
C PHE A 50 18.89 -1.16 6.35
N ALA A 51 18.38 -1.62 5.20
CA ALA A 51 17.19 -1.03 4.57
C ALA A 51 15.95 -1.12 5.47
N SER A 52 15.72 -2.26 6.11
CA SER A 52 14.60 -2.47 7.05
C SER A 52 14.67 -1.53 8.25
N VAL A 53 15.82 -1.42 8.92
CA VAL A 53 16.00 -0.53 10.07
C VAL A 53 15.84 0.93 9.64
N PHE A 54 16.48 1.31 8.52
CA PHE A 54 16.39 2.67 8.01
C PHE A 54 14.96 3.04 7.60
N ALA A 55 14.21 2.10 7.00
CA ALA A 55 12.81 2.28 6.67
C ALA A 55 11.97 2.51 7.93
N VAL A 56 12.15 1.71 8.99
CA VAL A 56 11.43 1.89 10.27
C VAL A 56 11.70 3.25 10.89
N VAL A 57 12.97 3.68 10.97
CA VAL A 57 13.34 5.00 11.50
C VAL A 57 12.69 6.11 10.69
N LEU A 58 12.80 6.06 9.37
CA LEU A 58 12.20 7.06 8.49
C LEU A 58 10.66 7.05 8.56
N THR A 59 10.05 5.89 8.81
CA THR A 59 8.60 5.77 9.02
C THR A 59 8.17 6.55 10.25
N TYR A 60 8.85 6.35 11.38
CA TYR A 60 8.52 7.07 12.60
C TYR A 60 8.77 8.58 12.46
N LEU A 61 9.87 8.99 11.84
CA LEU A 61 10.14 10.41 11.56
C LEU A 61 9.06 11.03 10.65
N ALA A 62 8.68 10.33 9.58
CA ALA A 62 7.65 10.80 8.66
C ALA A 62 6.26 10.86 9.34
N TRP A 63 5.97 9.93 10.26
CA TRP A 63 4.73 9.91 11.02
C TRP A 63 4.66 11.03 12.06
N ILE A 64 5.75 11.29 12.79
CA ILE A 64 5.89 12.44 13.70
C ILE A 64 5.69 13.74 12.93
N TRP A 65 6.34 13.87 11.77
CA TRP A 65 6.19 15.03 10.91
C TRP A 65 4.74 15.21 10.44
N LEU A 66 4.07 14.12 10.07
CA LEU A 66 2.67 14.13 9.65
C LEU A 66 1.74 14.59 10.77
N ILE A 67 1.91 14.05 11.99
CA ILE A 67 1.17 14.45 13.18
C ILE A 67 1.37 15.95 13.43
N GLY A 68 2.61 16.43 13.43
CA GLY A 68 2.92 17.84 13.67
C GLY A 68 2.31 18.78 12.64
N LYS A 69 2.27 18.37 11.37
CA LYS A 69 1.60 19.13 10.30
C LYS A 69 0.08 19.15 10.51
N ARG A 70 -0.52 17.97 10.69
CA ARG A 70 -1.99 17.81 10.79
C ARG A 70 -2.58 18.41 12.06
N TRP A 71 -1.80 18.50 13.14
CA TRP A 71 -2.23 19.15 14.38
C TRP A 71 -2.68 20.60 14.18
N LYS A 72 -2.07 21.30 13.21
CA LYS A 72 -2.40 22.69 12.88
C LYS A 72 -3.56 22.83 11.88
N GLU A 73 -3.80 21.82 11.06
CA GLU A 73 -4.62 21.93 9.84
C GLU A 73 -5.93 21.12 9.90
N THR A 74 -6.07 20.13 10.78
CA THR A 74 -7.13 19.11 10.69
C THR A 74 -7.77 18.83 12.06
N SER A 75 -8.89 18.10 12.06
CA SER A 75 -9.57 17.61 13.26
C SER A 75 -8.58 17.01 14.28
N ARG A 76 -8.60 17.57 15.50
CA ARG A 76 -7.71 17.18 16.60
C ARG A 76 -7.84 15.69 16.93
N TRP A 77 -9.03 15.12 16.79
CA TRP A 77 -9.31 13.70 17.10
C TRP A 77 -8.54 12.73 16.22
N ILE A 78 -8.46 12.97 14.91
CA ILE A 78 -7.73 12.10 13.99
C ILE A 78 -6.22 12.17 14.25
N THR A 79 -5.72 13.37 14.57
CA THR A 79 -4.33 13.56 14.91
C THR A 79 -3.98 12.88 16.25
N LEU A 80 -4.90 12.90 17.23
CA LEU A 80 -4.77 12.13 18.47
C LEU A 80 -4.74 10.62 18.20
N ILE A 81 -5.62 10.10 17.33
CA ILE A 81 -5.60 8.67 16.95
C ILE A 81 -4.25 8.29 16.32
N ALA A 82 -3.74 9.11 15.40
CA ALA A 82 -2.44 8.87 14.78
C ALA A 82 -1.29 8.93 15.80
N ALA A 83 -1.36 9.85 16.77
CA ALA A 83 -0.39 9.96 17.85
C ALA A 83 -0.45 8.78 18.83
N LEU A 84 -1.66 8.29 19.16
CA LEU A 84 -1.86 7.10 19.99
C LEU A 84 -1.30 5.85 19.31
N LEU A 85 -1.54 5.67 18.01
CA LEU A 85 -0.96 4.57 17.23
C LEU A 85 0.58 4.59 17.28
N LEU A 86 1.18 5.77 17.13
CA LEU A 86 2.62 5.94 17.27
C LEU A 86 3.08 5.62 18.70
N GLY A 87 2.39 6.15 19.71
CA GLY A 87 2.68 5.90 21.11
C GLY A 87 2.68 4.41 21.44
N VAL A 88 1.63 3.69 21.05
CA VAL A 88 1.53 2.22 21.20
C VAL A 88 2.70 1.52 20.50
N SER A 89 3.03 1.92 19.27
CA SER A 89 4.14 1.34 18.50
C SER A 89 5.53 1.64 19.06
N LEU A 90 5.70 2.76 19.77
CA LEU A 90 6.96 3.09 20.45
C LEU A 90 7.05 2.40 21.80
N THR A 91 5.94 2.27 22.54
CA THR A 91 5.94 1.50 23.79
C THR A 91 6.29 0.04 23.56
N SER A 92 5.95 -0.51 22.38
CA SER A 92 6.30 -1.89 22.05
C SER A 92 7.79 -2.16 21.85
N LEU A 93 8.62 -1.10 21.76
CA LEU A 93 10.09 -1.23 21.77
C LEU A 93 10.63 -1.64 23.14
N PHE A 94 9.90 -1.31 24.21
CA PHE A 94 10.32 -1.55 25.59
C PHE A 94 9.47 -2.61 26.27
N ILE A 95 8.21 -2.78 25.84
CA ILE A 95 7.24 -3.69 26.44
C ILE A 95 6.69 -4.59 25.33
N ALA A 96 6.86 -5.91 25.45
CA ALA A 96 6.33 -6.82 24.44
C ALA A 96 4.80 -6.64 24.29
N PRO A 97 4.28 -6.52 23.05
CA PRO A 97 2.85 -6.33 22.83
C PRO A 97 2.08 -7.54 23.36
N THR A 98 1.09 -7.29 24.21
CA THR A 98 0.22 -8.33 24.75
C THR A 98 -0.97 -8.56 23.82
N PRO A 99 -1.60 -9.75 23.87
CA PRO A 99 -2.85 -10.01 23.15
C PRO A 99 -3.96 -8.98 23.42
N TYR A 100 -3.94 -8.31 24.57
CA TYR A 100 -4.90 -7.27 24.95
C TYR A 100 -4.63 -5.89 24.31
N SER A 101 -3.38 -5.63 23.91
CA SER A 101 -3.01 -4.36 23.26
C SER A 101 -3.33 -4.32 21.76
N LEU A 102 -3.35 -5.51 21.12
CA LEU A 102 -3.58 -5.66 19.68
C LEU A 102 -4.98 -5.23 19.21
N PRO A 103 -6.09 -5.51 19.92
CA PRO A 103 -7.41 -5.03 19.52
C PRO A 103 -7.47 -3.50 19.50
N GLY A 104 -6.88 -2.84 20.52
CA GLY A 104 -6.79 -1.38 20.57
C GLY A 104 -6.03 -0.81 19.38
N PHE A 105 -4.87 -1.37 19.05
CA PHE A 105 -4.09 -0.97 17.88
C PHE A 105 -4.86 -1.14 16.56
N ASN A 106 -5.53 -2.29 16.38
CA ASN A 106 -6.31 -2.58 15.19
C ASN A 106 -7.57 -1.70 15.06
N LEU A 107 -8.24 -1.39 16.17
CA LEU A 107 -9.39 -0.47 16.18
C LEU A 107 -8.97 0.96 15.83
N LEU A 108 -7.88 1.46 16.42
CA LEU A 108 -7.33 2.78 16.07
C LEU A 108 -6.91 2.83 14.60
N THR A 109 -6.33 1.75 14.08
CA THR A 109 -5.98 1.60 12.66
C THR A 109 -7.23 1.67 11.77
N LEU A 110 -8.29 0.92 12.11
CA LEU A 110 -9.57 0.94 11.38
C LEU A 110 -10.21 2.32 11.38
N LEU A 111 -10.21 3.03 12.50
CA LEU A 111 -10.74 4.40 12.57
C LEU A 111 -9.98 5.34 11.64
N LEU A 112 -8.64 5.26 11.62
CA LEU A 112 -7.82 6.11 10.78
C LEU A 112 -7.95 5.76 9.29
N VAL A 113 -7.96 4.47 8.95
CA VAL A 113 -8.19 3.98 7.58
C VAL A 113 -9.60 4.35 7.10
N GLY A 114 -10.62 4.17 7.94
CA GLY A 114 -12.00 4.53 7.63
C GLY A 114 -12.17 6.01 7.40
N TRP A 115 -11.56 6.86 8.24
CA TRP A 115 -11.55 8.30 8.04
C TRP A 115 -10.85 8.69 6.72
N LEU A 116 -9.67 8.13 6.43
CA LEU A 116 -8.98 8.39 5.16
C LEU A 116 -9.77 7.90 3.94
N GLY A 117 -10.39 6.72 4.04
CA GLY A 117 -11.28 6.19 3.02
C GLY A 117 -12.46 7.13 2.77
N TYR A 118 -13.07 7.66 3.82
CA TYR A 118 -14.11 8.68 3.71
C TYR A 118 -13.60 9.96 3.02
N GLN A 119 -12.43 10.47 3.40
CA GLN A 119 -11.83 11.64 2.74
C GLN A 119 -11.55 11.39 1.25
N ILE A 120 -11.08 10.20 0.89
CA ILE A 120 -10.89 9.79 -0.52
C ILE A 120 -12.24 9.75 -1.24
N ALA A 121 -13.28 9.22 -0.60
CA ALA A 121 -14.63 9.11 -1.17
C ALA A 121 -15.23 10.48 -1.50
N LEU A 122 -14.99 11.51 -0.67
CA LEU A 122 -15.46 12.88 -0.94
C LEU A 122 -14.90 13.47 -2.26
N HIS A 123 -13.78 12.95 -2.75
CA HIS A 123 -13.14 13.41 -3.98
C HIS A 123 -13.46 12.55 -5.21
N ILE A 124 -14.25 11.48 -5.03
CA ILE A 124 -14.74 10.65 -6.13
C ILE A 124 -15.91 11.34 -6.81
N ARG A 125 -15.77 11.62 -8.12
CA ARG A 125 -16.81 12.24 -8.94
C ARG A 125 -17.36 11.32 -10.03
N ARG A 126 -16.63 10.26 -10.39
CA ARG A 126 -17.03 9.32 -11.44
C ARG A 126 -17.07 7.89 -10.90
N PRO A 127 -17.97 7.04 -11.43
CA PRO A 127 -18.00 5.61 -11.09
C PRO A 127 -16.66 4.89 -11.29
N SER A 128 -15.87 5.30 -12.29
CA SER A 128 -14.56 4.72 -12.54
C SER A 128 -13.50 5.09 -11.50
N ASP A 129 -13.70 6.13 -10.68
CA ASP A 129 -12.73 6.56 -9.65
C ASP A 129 -12.85 5.75 -8.35
N TRP A 130 -13.88 4.93 -8.20
CA TRP A 130 -14.06 4.06 -7.03
C TRP A 130 -12.92 3.06 -6.85
N GLY A 131 -12.15 2.78 -7.91
CA GLY A 131 -10.92 2.00 -7.82
C GLY A 131 -9.90 2.59 -6.85
N MET A 132 -9.89 3.91 -6.64
CA MET A 132 -9.02 4.60 -5.69
C MET A 132 -9.38 4.30 -4.22
N LEU A 133 -10.57 3.77 -3.92
CA LEU A 133 -10.95 3.33 -2.58
C LEU A 133 -10.52 1.89 -2.27
N MET A 134 -10.18 1.09 -3.29
CA MET A 134 -9.81 -0.31 -3.10
C MET A 134 -8.66 -0.52 -2.10
N PRO A 135 -7.60 0.33 -2.07
CA PRO A 135 -6.58 0.25 -1.02
C PRO A 135 -7.12 0.42 0.39
N ALA A 136 -8.07 1.35 0.61
CA ALA A 136 -8.67 1.57 1.92
C ALA A 136 -9.55 0.38 2.33
N PHE A 137 -10.29 -0.22 1.38
CA PHE A 137 -11.03 -1.45 1.64
C PHE A 137 -10.11 -2.63 1.95
N ALA A 138 -9.03 -2.82 1.19
CA ALA A 138 -8.05 -3.87 1.42
C ALA A 138 -7.42 -3.76 2.82
N LEU A 139 -6.99 -2.56 3.22
CA LEU A 139 -6.45 -2.30 4.56
C LEU A 139 -7.50 -2.50 5.66
N SER A 140 -8.76 -2.11 5.42
CA SER A 140 -9.85 -2.31 6.37
C SER A 140 -10.12 -3.79 6.59
N VAL A 141 -10.29 -4.57 5.51
CA VAL A 141 -10.52 -6.02 5.59
C VAL A 141 -9.32 -6.73 6.20
N SER A 142 -8.11 -6.33 5.86
CA SER A 142 -6.88 -6.81 6.49
C SER A 142 -6.86 -6.57 8.00
N THR A 143 -7.27 -5.38 8.45
CA THR A 143 -7.27 -5.03 9.87
C THR A 143 -8.41 -5.73 10.61
N LEU A 144 -9.57 -5.91 9.97
CA LEU A 144 -10.67 -6.73 10.49
C LEU A 144 -10.27 -8.20 10.63
N TYR A 145 -9.52 -8.75 9.67
CA TYR A 145 -8.94 -10.08 9.76
C TYR A 145 -8.03 -10.22 10.99
N LEU A 146 -7.09 -9.28 11.20
CA LEU A 146 -6.21 -9.28 12.37
C LEU A 146 -6.99 -9.12 13.69
N LEU A 147 -8.02 -8.27 13.69
CA LEU A 147 -8.90 -8.09 14.85
C LEU A 147 -9.67 -9.37 15.17
N ALA A 148 -10.24 -10.04 14.15
CA ALA A 148 -10.96 -11.30 14.30
C ALA A 148 -10.06 -12.44 14.77
N GLN A 149 -8.81 -12.51 14.30
CA GLN A 149 -7.83 -13.46 14.81
C GLN A 149 -7.49 -13.20 16.28
N THR A 150 -7.31 -11.94 16.64
CA THR A 150 -6.97 -11.55 18.02
C THR A 150 -8.14 -11.83 18.96
N SER A 151 -9.38 -11.52 18.56
CA SER A 151 -10.57 -11.79 19.37
C SER A 151 -10.77 -13.30 19.57
N ARG A 152 -10.59 -14.11 18.53
CA ARG A 152 -10.61 -15.57 18.63
C ARG A 152 -9.61 -16.08 19.66
N TYR A 153 -8.38 -15.56 19.64
CA TYR A 153 -7.35 -15.94 20.60
C TYR A 153 -7.74 -15.56 22.04
N LEU A 154 -8.36 -14.40 22.25
CA LEU A 154 -8.75 -13.90 23.57
C LEU A 154 -9.98 -14.60 24.15
N PHE A 155 -10.96 -14.95 23.31
CA PHE A 155 -12.26 -15.49 23.73
C PHE A 155 -12.40 -17.01 23.53
N PHE A 156 -11.36 -17.69 23.03
CA PHE A 156 -11.34 -19.14 22.78
C PHE A 156 -12.51 -19.67 21.91
N GLU A 157 -13.05 -18.85 21.02
CA GLU A 157 -14.22 -19.20 20.21
C GLU A 157 -13.83 -19.98 18.94
N THR A 158 -14.34 -21.22 18.80
CA THR A 158 -14.13 -22.09 17.63
C THR A 158 -14.97 -21.69 16.41
N GLU A 159 -16.20 -21.22 16.60
CA GLU A 159 -17.15 -20.76 15.56
C GLU A 159 -16.58 -19.61 14.70
N SER A 160 -15.70 -18.79 15.28
CA SER A 160 -15.06 -17.64 14.62
C SER A 160 -14.17 -17.97 13.41
N GLN A 161 -13.80 -19.26 13.19
CA GLN A 161 -12.87 -19.64 12.11
C GLN A 161 -13.40 -19.30 10.72
N LYS A 162 -14.70 -19.47 10.49
CA LYS A 162 -15.31 -19.20 9.17
C LYS A 162 -15.21 -17.71 8.81
N ALA A 163 -15.45 -16.83 9.78
CA ALA A 163 -15.34 -15.39 9.60
C ALA A 163 -13.88 -14.95 9.34
N VAL A 164 -12.93 -15.52 10.08
CA VAL A 164 -11.49 -15.27 9.87
C VAL A 164 -11.07 -15.69 8.46
N THR A 165 -11.43 -16.89 8.02
CA THR A 165 -11.11 -17.38 6.67
C THR A 165 -11.78 -16.53 5.58
N PHE A 166 -13.04 -16.15 5.78
CA PHE A 166 -13.76 -15.27 4.85
C PHE A 166 -13.06 -13.91 4.69
N LEU A 167 -12.69 -13.26 5.80
CA LEU A 167 -11.98 -11.98 5.79
C LEU A 167 -10.61 -12.11 5.13
N TYR A 168 -9.91 -13.23 5.35
CA TYR A 168 -8.63 -13.49 4.68
C TYR A 168 -8.80 -13.57 3.16
N HIS A 169 -9.73 -14.39 2.67
CA HIS A 169 -9.99 -14.52 1.23
C HIS A 169 -10.49 -13.22 0.59
N LEU A 170 -11.41 -12.51 1.25
CA LEU A 170 -11.90 -11.22 0.78
C LEU A 170 -10.75 -10.20 0.68
N GLY A 171 -9.89 -10.16 1.69
CA GLY A 171 -8.75 -9.24 1.70
C GLY A 171 -7.74 -9.56 0.61
N GLU A 172 -7.44 -10.83 0.38
CA GLU A 172 -6.59 -11.26 -0.72
C GLU A 172 -7.18 -10.92 -2.10
N MET A 173 -8.49 -11.11 -2.29
CA MET A 173 -9.19 -10.66 -3.50
C MET A 173 -9.04 -9.16 -3.71
N LEU A 174 -9.25 -8.35 -2.67
CA LEU A 174 -9.13 -6.90 -2.75
C LEU A 174 -7.69 -6.49 -3.10
N VAL A 175 -6.68 -7.15 -2.54
CA VAL A 175 -5.27 -6.85 -2.86
C VAL A 175 -4.95 -7.15 -4.32
N VAL A 176 -5.42 -8.28 -4.84
CA VAL A 176 -5.19 -8.69 -6.25
C VAL A 176 -5.97 -7.82 -7.24
N LEU A 177 -7.21 -7.44 -6.91
CA LEU A 177 -8.10 -6.67 -7.80
C LEU A 177 -7.91 -5.15 -7.69
N SER A 178 -7.40 -4.64 -6.56
CA SER A 178 -7.14 -3.21 -6.36
C SER A 178 -6.29 -2.56 -7.46
N PRO A 179 -5.16 -3.12 -7.94
CA PRO A 179 -4.39 -2.50 -9.01
C PRO A 179 -5.16 -2.43 -10.33
N LEU A 180 -6.02 -3.41 -10.63
CA LEU A 180 -6.88 -3.38 -11.82
C LEU A 180 -7.90 -2.26 -11.73
N ALA A 181 -8.53 -2.11 -10.56
CA ALA A 181 -9.49 -1.04 -10.33
C ALA A 181 -8.82 0.35 -10.40
N ILE A 182 -7.63 0.51 -9.81
CA ILE A 182 -6.85 1.75 -9.90
C ILE A 182 -6.43 2.02 -11.35
N LEU A 183 -6.04 0.99 -12.10
CA LEU A 183 -5.68 1.12 -13.52
C LEU A 183 -6.85 1.67 -14.33
N VAL A 184 -8.07 1.16 -14.10
CA VAL A 184 -9.30 1.68 -14.73
C VAL A 184 -9.52 3.15 -14.35
N SER A 185 -9.38 3.50 -13.07
CA SER A 185 -9.49 4.90 -12.61
C SER A 185 -8.46 5.81 -13.31
N LEU A 186 -7.23 5.34 -13.48
CA LEU A 186 -6.16 6.11 -14.13
C LEU A 186 -6.34 6.22 -15.63
N TYR A 187 -6.83 5.17 -16.30
CA TYR A 187 -7.05 5.18 -17.75
C TYR A 187 -7.97 6.33 -18.18
N HIS A 188 -9.01 6.62 -17.40
CA HIS A 188 -9.93 7.73 -17.66
C HIS A 188 -9.36 9.11 -17.34
N ARG A 189 -8.36 9.19 -16.46
CA ARG A 189 -7.73 10.47 -16.05
C ARG A 189 -6.50 10.80 -16.88
N LEU A 190 -5.85 9.78 -17.43
CA LEU A 190 -4.57 9.86 -18.12
C LEU A 190 -4.62 9.02 -19.40
N PRO A 191 -5.09 9.57 -20.53
CA PRO A 191 -5.10 8.86 -21.81
C PRO A 191 -3.70 8.42 -22.27
N THR A 192 -2.65 9.09 -21.78
CA THR A 192 -1.25 8.73 -22.04
C THR A 192 -0.80 7.45 -21.33
N VAL A 193 -1.59 6.91 -20.39
CA VAL A 193 -1.35 5.59 -19.77
C VAL A 193 -1.30 4.52 -20.86
N SER A 194 -2.28 4.47 -21.77
CA SER A 194 -2.38 3.38 -22.76
C SER A 194 -1.16 3.32 -23.69
N ARG A 195 -0.60 4.49 -24.06
CA ARG A 195 0.58 4.60 -24.93
C ARG A 195 1.88 4.22 -24.22
N LYS A 196 1.90 4.22 -22.89
CA LYS A 196 3.09 3.95 -22.06
C LYS A 196 3.12 2.54 -21.48
N LEU A 197 2.04 1.77 -21.65
CA LEU A 197 2.03 0.34 -21.34
C LEU A 197 2.92 -0.37 -22.37
N ASN A 198 4.13 -0.72 -21.94
CA ASN A 198 5.11 -1.43 -22.77
C ASN A 198 5.20 -2.89 -22.33
N LEU A 199 5.72 -3.77 -23.18
CA LEU A 199 5.99 -5.19 -22.91
C LEU A 199 6.72 -5.42 -21.57
N TRP A 200 7.56 -4.47 -21.14
CA TRP A 200 8.24 -4.52 -19.85
C TRP A 200 7.32 -4.58 -18.64
N THR A 201 6.08 -4.06 -18.70
CA THR A 201 5.13 -4.18 -17.58
C THR A 201 4.60 -5.60 -17.43
N PHE A 202 4.68 -6.41 -18.48
CA PHE A 202 4.30 -7.83 -18.46
C PHE A 202 5.40 -8.72 -17.88
N LEU A 203 6.67 -8.28 -17.87
CA LEU A 203 7.80 -9.10 -17.46
C LEU A 203 7.67 -9.67 -16.03
N PRO A 204 7.26 -8.90 -15.01
CA PRO A 204 7.06 -9.46 -13.67
C PRO A 204 5.95 -10.52 -13.66
N SER A 205 4.89 -10.32 -14.45
CA SER A 205 3.75 -11.25 -14.55
C SER A 205 4.15 -12.56 -15.22
N ALA A 206 4.91 -12.47 -16.32
CA ALA A 206 5.50 -13.62 -16.99
C ALA A 206 6.48 -14.37 -16.09
N THR A 207 7.29 -13.64 -15.31
CA THR A 207 8.23 -14.24 -14.35
C THR A 207 7.48 -14.97 -13.25
N PHE A 208 6.43 -14.36 -12.68
CA PHE A 208 5.57 -15.02 -11.70
C PHE A 208 4.91 -16.29 -12.29
N ALA A 209 4.36 -16.22 -13.50
CA ALA A 209 3.76 -17.35 -14.18
C ALA A 209 4.77 -18.50 -14.38
N ALA A 210 5.97 -18.18 -14.85
CA ALA A 210 7.04 -19.15 -15.02
C ALA A 210 7.44 -19.77 -13.67
N LEU A 211 7.67 -18.96 -12.64
CA LEU A 211 8.02 -19.45 -11.31
C LEU A 211 6.91 -20.35 -10.72
N TYR A 212 5.64 -19.99 -10.90
CA TYR A 212 4.53 -20.81 -10.44
C TYR A 212 4.50 -22.17 -11.15
N TRP A 213 4.76 -22.18 -12.47
CA TRP A 213 4.79 -23.40 -13.27
C TRP A 213 5.95 -24.33 -12.90
N PHE A 214 7.14 -23.78 -12.64
CA PHE A 214 8.33 -24.58 -12.32
C PHE A 214 8.42 -24.95 -10.84
N ASN A 215 8.00 -24.08 -9.93
CA ASN A 215 8.10 -24.28 -8.49
C ASN A 215 6.98 -23.51 -7.75
N PRO A 216 5.77 -24.10 -7.63
CA PRO A 216 4.65 -23.44 -6.98
C PRO A 216 4.91 -23.17 -5.49
N SER A 217 5.67 -24.03 -4.80
CA SER A 217 6.03 -23.84 -3.39
C SER A 217 6.92 -22.62 -3.17
N MET A 218 7.91 -22.41 -4.03
CA MET A 218 8.74 -21.20 -4.00
C MET A 218 7.91 -19.95 -4.26
N THR A 219 6.98 -20.02 -5.21
CA THR A 219 6.08 -18.92 -5.53
C THR A 219 5.17 -18.56 -4.36
N GLY A 220 4.60 -19.57 -3.67
CA GLY A 220 3.83 -19.38 -2.44
C GLY A 220 4.64 -18.71 -1.34
N ILE A 221 5.88 -19.14 -1.12
CA ILE A 221 6.78 -18.51 -0.14
C ILE A 221 7.05 -17.05 -0.53
N LEU A 222 7.37 -16.77 -1.79
CA LEU A 222 7.56 -15.39 -2.24
C LEU A 222 6.31 -14.53 -2.04
N ALA A 223 5.12 -15.06 -2.34
CA ALA A 223 3.86 -14.34 -2.19
C ALA A 223 3.54 -14.01 -0.71
N ILE A 224 3.66 -14.99 0.19
CA ILE A 224 3.43 -14.82 1.62
C ILE A 224 4.39 -13.80 2.20
N TRP A 225 5.69 -13.92 1.93
CA TRP A 225 6.68 -13.05 2.55
C TRP A 225 6.76 -11.66 1.90
N SER A 226 6.46 -11.54 0.60
CA SER A 226 6.52 -10.25 -0.10
C SER A 226 5.28 -9.41 0.14
N ILE A 227 4.08 -10.01 0.17
CA ILE A 227 2.82 -9.25 0.23
C ILE A 227 1.73 -9.91 1.09
N GLY A 228 2.03 -11.00 1.81
CA GLY A 228 1.11 -11.55 2.84
C GLY A 228 -0.05 -12.39 2.33
N ILE A 229 -0.05 -12.81 1.06
CA ILE A 229 -1.15 -13.55 0.42
C ILE A 229 -0.84 -15.06 0.31
N SER A 230 -1.87 -15.92 0.31
CA SER A 230 -1.69 -17.38 0.32
C SER A 230 -1.75 -18.04 -1.06
N LEU A 231 -2.10 -17.27 -2.10
CA LEU A 231 -2.39 -17.78 -3.45
C LEU A 231 -3.66 -18.63 -3.52
N PHE A 232 -4.72 -18.26 -2.80
CA PHE A 232 -5.99 -19.01 -2.81
C PHE A 232 -6.76 -18.92 -4.14
N LEU A 233 -6.61 -17.83 -4.88
CA LEU A 233 -7.25 -17.62 -6.18
C LEU A 233 -6.54 -18.44 -7.28
N PRO A 234 -7.16 -18.60 -8.46
CA PRO A 234 -6.45 -19.11 -9.63
C PRO A 234 -5.23 -18.25 -9.96
N TRP A 235 -4.06 -18.89 -10.16
CA TRP A 235 -2.79 -18.20 -10.43
C TRP A 235 -2.82 -17.12 -11.54
N PRO A 236 -3.63 -17.24 -12.63
CA PRO A 236 -3.69 -16.20 -13.65
C PRO A 236 -4.21 -14.86 -13.13
N LEU A 237 -5.05 -14.85 -12.07
CA LEU A 237 -5.52 -13.61 -11.47
C LEU A 237 -4.40 -12.85 -10.78
N TYR A 238 -3.43 -13.54 -10.15
CA TYR A 238 -2.24 -12.88 -9.59
C TYR A 238 -1.34 -12.33 -10.68
N CYS A 239 -1.20 -13.05 -11.80
CA CYS A 239 -0.48 -12.54 -12.98
C CYS A 239 -1.09 -11.22 -13.47
N LEU A 240 -2.41 -11.16 -13.60
CA LEU A 240 -3.13 -9.95 -14.00
C LEU A 240 -2.97 -8.83 -12.97
N GLY A 241 -3.12 -9.12 -11.68
CA GLY A 241 -2.94 -8.16 -10.60
C GLY A 241 -1.52 -7.59 -10.57
N LEU A 242 -0.49 -8.44 -10.72
CA LEU A 242 0.91 -8.02 -10.75
C LEU A 242 1.24 -7.17 -11.98
N TRP A 243 0.75 -7.57 -13.15
CA TRP A 243 0.86 -6.77 -14.37
C TRP A 243 0.19 -5.38 -14.18
N ALA A 244 -1.00 -5.35 -13.60
CA ALA A 244 -1.70 -4.11 -13.32
C ALA A 244 -0.94 -3.23 -12.33
N TRP A 245 -0.37 -3.79 -11.26
CA TRP A 245 0.47 -3.06 -10.30
C TRP A 245 1.64 -2.35 -10.99
N VAL A 246 2.39 -3.09 -11.80
CA VAL A 246 3.56 -2.54 -12.52
C VAL A 246 3.12 -1.49 -13.52
N SER A 247 2.00 -1.73 -14.21
CA SER A 247 1.41 -0.82 -15.19
C SER A 247 0.99 0.51 -14.54
N VAL A 248 0.31 0.47 -13.41
CA VAL A 248 -0.10 1.66 -12.64
C VAL A 248 1.14 2.42 -12.13
N LEU A 249 2.15 1.73 -11.62
CA LEU A 249 3.40 2.34 -11.15
C LEU A 249 4.13 3.10 -12.28
N VAL A 250 4.28 2.47 -13.45
CA VAL A 250 4.92 3.09 -14.62
C VAL A 250 4.11 4.30 -15.10
N ALA A 251 2.79 4.18 -15.14
CA ALA A 251 1.92 5.25 -15.59
C ALA A 251 1.94 6.48 -14.66
N ALA A 252 2.01 6.26 -13.34
CA ALA A 252 1.99 7.33 -12.34
C ALA A 252 3.34 8.06 -12.19
N ARG A 253 4.46 7.46 -12.61
CA ARG A 253 5.85 7.89 -12.27
C ARG A 253 6.15 9.36 -12.55
N TYR A 254 5.79 9.84 -13.73
CA TYR A 254 6.20 11.17 -14.21
C TYR A 254 5.18 12.28 -13.91
N PRO A 255 3.86 12.08 -14.11
CA PRO A 255 2.90 13.14 -13.83
C PRO A 255 2.60 13.29 -12.33
N TYR A 256 2.71 12.22 -11.53
CA TYR A 256 2.22 12.20 -10.15
C TYR A 256 3.15 11.41 -9.20
N PRO A 257 4.29 11.99 -8.78
CA PRO A 257 5.26 11.31 -7.91
C PRO A 257 4.64 10.87 -6.57
N SER A 258 3.67 11.62 -6.02
CA SER A 258 2.94 11.25 -4.81
C SER A 258 2.12 9.98 -4.98
N LEU A 259 1.49 9.80 -6.14
CA LEU A 259 0.71 8.61 -6.45
C LEU A 259 1.62 7.38 -6.57
N SER A 260 2.73 7.50 -7.31
CA SER A 260 3.71 6.41 -7.39
C SER A 260 4.25 6.03 -6.01
N ALA A 261 4.55 7.00 -5.16
CA ALA A 261 4.98 6.75 -3.79
C ALA A 261 3.87 6.04 -2.98
N ALA A 262 2.61 6.46 -3.10
CA ALA A 262 1.49 5.79 -2.45
C ALA A 262 1.39 4.31 -2.88
N LEU A 263 1.49 4.05 -4.18
CA LEU A 263 1.41 2.70 -4.74
C LEU A 263 2.57 1.81 -4.27
N ILE A 264 3.79 2.36 -4.21
CA ILE A 264 4.95 1.66 -3.65
C ILE A 264 4.71 1.30 -2.17
N LEU A 265 4.23 2.26 -1.38
CA LEU A 265 3.94 2.04 0.04
C LEU A 265 2.83 1.02 0.25
N LEU A 266 1.79 0.99 -0.59
CA LEU A 266 0.75 -0.04 -0.56
C LEU A 266 1.30 -1.43 -0.85
N ALA A 267 2.10 -1.56 -1.91
CA ALA A 267 2.73 -2.83 -2.26
C ALA A 267 3.68 -3.30 -1.14
N ALA A 268 4.46 -2.39 -0.55
CA ALA A 268 5.36 -2.70 0.54
C ALA A 268 4.65 -2.96 1.87
N ALA A 269 3.49 -2.35 2.14
CA ALA A 269 2.67 -2.65 3.31
C ALA A 269 2.17 -4.11 3.26
N GLY A 270 1.79 -4.58 2.07
CA GLY A 270 1.24 -5.92 1.87
C GLY A 270 -0.14 -6.10 2.50
N PHE A 271 -0.64 -7.34 2.43
CA PHE A 271 -1.83 -7.82 3.12
C PHE A 271 -1.47 -8.37 4.50
N ALA A 272 -2.35 -8.18 5.49
CA ALA A 272 -2.15 -8.62 6.87
C ALA A 272 -0.78 -8.19 7.44
N PRO A 273 -0.52 -6.87 7.53
CA PRO A 273 0.78 -6.35 7.95
C PRO A 273 1.15 -6.94 9.31
N GLN A 274 2.32 -7.57 9.36
CA GLN A 274 2.83 -8.24 10.56
C GLN A 274 3.60 -7.28 11.47
N LEU A 275 4.07 -6.17 10.91
CA LEU A 275 4.83 -5.14 11.60
C LEU A 275 4.05 -3.83 11.63
N SER A 276 4.14 -3.10 12.74
CA SER A 276 3.54 -1.76 12.87
C SER A 276 4.02 -0.79 11.77
N SER A 277 5.28 -0.93 11.33
CA SER A 277 5.84 -0.15 10.21
C SER A 277 5.09 -0.38 8.90
N GLN A 278 4.72 -1.63 8.59
CA GLN A 278 3.94 -1.97 7.39
C GLN A 278 2.54 -1.37 7.46
N THR A 279 1.89 -1.42 8.63
CA THR A 279 0.60 -0.73 8.87
C THR A 279 0.73 0.77 8.62
N PHE A 280 1.79 1.40 9.12
CA PHE A 280 2.06 2.82 8.87
C PHE A 280 2.32 3.12 7.40
N TRP A 281 3.01 2.26 6.65
CA TRP A 281 3.16 2.45 5.21
C TRP A 281 1.82 2.43 4.48
N GLY A 282 0.94 1.48 4.82
CA GLY A 282 -0.41 1.41 4.25
C GLY A 282 -1.21 2.69 4.52
N ILE A 283 -1.19 3.18 5.76
CA ILE A 283 -1.91 4.42 6.12
C ILE A 283 -1.28 5.66 5.46
N MET A 284 0.05 5.77 5.45
CA MET A 284 0.75 6.86 4.75
C MET A 284 0.46 6.86 3.25
N ALA A 285 0.28 5.69 2.66
CA ALA A 285 -0.13 5.59 1.27
C ALA A 285 -1.52 6.17 1.02
N LEU A 286 -2.49 5.89 1.91
CA LEU A 286 -3.82 6.50 1.84
C LEU A 286 -3.76 8.02 1.98
N PHE A 287 -2.90 8.55 2.87
CA PHE A 287 -2.66 10.00 2.96
C PHE A 287 -2.11 10.59 1.66
N LEU A 288 -1.14 9.94 1.02
CA LEU A 288 -0.60 10.39 -0.27
C LEU A 288 -1.64 10.29 -1.40
N LEU A 289 -2.49 9.28 -1.36
CA LEU A 289 -3.59 9.11 -2.31
C LEU A 289 -4.63 10.21 -2.16
N GLN A 290 -5.04 10.52 -0.92
CA GLN A 290 -5.90 11.66 -0.60
C GLN A 290 -5.30 12.98 -1.12
N GLU A 291 -4.03 13.28 -0.79
CA GLU A 291 -3.35 14.51 -1.24
C GLU A 291 -3.30 14.63 -2.78
N THR A 292 -3.23 13.49 -3.48
CA THR A 292 -3.22 13.44 -4.95
C THR A 292 -4.61 13.76 -5.51
N LEU A 293 -5.67 13.16 -4.96
CA LEU A 293 -7.05 13.37 -5.39
C LEU A 293 -7.53 14.80 -5.10
N GLU A 294 -7.18 15.34 -3.93
CA GLU A 294 -7.39 16.76 -3.58
C GLU A 294 -6.78 17.67 -4.65
N GLY A 295 -5.50 17.44 -4.99
CA GLY A 295 -4.82 18.22 -6.02
C GLY A 295 -5.48 18.15 -7.40
N TRP A 296 -5.98 16.97 -7.80
CA TRP A 296 -6.72 16.82 -9.04
C TRP A 296 -8.06 17.57 -9.03
N SER A 297 -8.79 17.51 -7.92
CA SER A 297 -10.07 18.20 -7.78
C SER A 297 -9.92 19.73 -7.86
N ALA A 298 -8.87 20.27 -7.22
CA ALA A 298 -8.56 21.69 -7.26
C ALA A 298 -8.15 22.16 -8.66
N SER A 299 -7.34 21.36 -9.37
CA SER A 299 -6.96 21.66 -10.75
C SER A 299 -8.13 21.63 -11.72
N GLN A 300 -9.13 20.77 -11.51
CA GLN A 300 -10.34 20.76 -12.35
C GLN A 300 -11.20 22.00 -12.08
N ALA A 301 -11.38 22.36 -10.80
CA ALA A 301 -12.16 23.52 -10.41
C ALA A 301 -11.59 24.83 -10.99
N SER A 302 -10.26 24.98 -11.01
CA SER A 302 -9.63 26.17 -11.60
C SER A 302 -9.81 26.24 -13.11
N ILE A 303 -9.75 25.12 -13.82
CA ILE A 303 -9.99 25.07 -15.28
C ILE A 303 -11.44 25.46 -15.60
N THR A 304 -12.43 24.93 -14.85
CA THR A 304 -13.83 25.32 -15.04
C THR A 304 -14.06 26.79 -14.75
N ALA A 305 -13.49 27.34 -13.68
CA ALA A 305 -13.63 28.76 -13.35
C ALA A 305 -13.04 29.67 -14.43
N LEU A 306 -11.88 29.29 -15.01
CA LEU A 306 -11.28 30.03 -16.13
C LEU A 306 -12.12 29.94 -17.42
N SER A 307 -12.75 28.78 -17.68
CA SER A 307 -13.64 28.63 -18.84
C SER A 307 -14.94 29.42 -18.72
N GLU A 308 -15.44 29.63 -17.49
CA GLU A 308 -16.63 30.46 -17.22
C GLU A 308 -16.31 31.97 -17.27
N GLN A 309 -15.09 32.36 -16.89
CA GLN A 309 -14.62 33.75 -16.94
C GLN A 309 -14.18 34.23 -18.33
N SER A 310 -13.97 33.29 -19.26
CA SER A 310 -13.71 33.59 -20.66
C SER A 310 -14.96 33.25 -21.48
N PRO A 311 -16.04 34.06 -21.43
CA PRO A 311 -17.13 33.88 -22.38
C PRO A 311 -16.49 33.93 -23.75
N ALA A 312 -16.67 32.85 -24.52
CA ALA A 312 -16.17 32.76 -25.87
C ALA A 312 -16.44 34.10 -26.56
N LEU A 313 -15.39 34.73 -27.07
CA LEU A 313 -15.52 35.75 -28.10
C LEU A 313 -16.47 35.15 -29.13
N ASP A 314 -17.68 35.70 -29.14
CA ASP A 314 -18.79 35.27 -29.95
C ASP A 314 -18.43 35.58 -31.40
N TYR A 315 -17.63 34.70 -32.01
CA TYR A 315 -17.24 34.76 -33.43
C TYR A 315 -18.44 34.44 -34.35
N SER A 316 -19.68 34.43 -33.83
CA SER A 316 -20.91 34.25 -34.62
C SER A 316 -21.54 35.55 -35.13
N ARG A 317 -20.90 36.71 -34.91
CA ARG A 317 -21.26 37.97 -35.60
C ARG A 317 -20.17 38.37 -36.59
N GLY A 318 -20.24 37.79 -37.78
CA GLY A 318 -19.49 38.18 -38.98
C GLY A 318 -20.21 37.70 -40.21
#